data_AF-A0A4Q3MY62-F1
#
_entry.id   AF-A0A4Q3MY62-F1
#
_cell.length_a   1.000
_cell.length_b   1.000
_cell.length_c   1.000
_cell.angle_alpha   90.00
_cell.angle_beta   90.00
_cell.angle_gamma   90.00
#
_symmetry.space_group_name_H-M   'P 1'
#
loop_
_entity.id
_entity.type
_entity.pdbx_description
1 polymer ?
#
loop_
_entity_poly.entity_id
_entity_poly.type
_entity_poly.pdbx_seq_one_letter_code
_entity_poly.pdbx_strand_id
1 'polypeptide(L)' 'MNWTLAQRAHKMNPSVIREILKVTEKPGIISFAGGLPSPKTFPVSAFTAACEKVLREDGHAALQYAASEGFAALREM' A
#
# COMPACT_ATOMS: atom_id res chain seq x y z
N MET A 1 -4.43 -33.53 5.86
CA MET A 1 -3.29 -33.40 4.92
C MET A 1 -2.19 -32.65 5.64
N ASN A 2 -1.03 -33.26 5.84
CA ASN A 2 0.10 -32.60 6.51
C ASN A 2 1.04 -32.07 5.43
N TRP A 3 1.15 -30.75 5.31
CA TRP A 3 1.98 -30.11 4.29
C TRP A 3 3.40 -29.95 4.80
N THR A 4 4.37 -30.49 4.06
CA THR A 4 5.79 -30.21 4.34
C THR A 4 6.11 -28.81 3.83
N LEU A 5 6.31 -27.87 4.75
CA LEU A 5 6.65 -26.48 4.43
C LEU A 5 8.15 -26.33 4.14
N ALA A 6 8.50 -25.33 3.33
CA ALA A 6 9.90 -24.97 3.12
C ALA A 6 10.51 -24.39 4.42
N GLN A 7 11.80 -24.66 4.67
CA GLN A 7 12.47 -24.23 5.91
C GLN A 7 12.32 -22.73 6.24
N ARG A 8 12.31 -21.86 5.22
CA ARG A 8 12.12 -20.41 5.40
C ARG A 8 10.78 -20.03 6.04
N ALA A 9 9.74 -20.87 5.87
CA ALA A 9 8.42 -20.61 6.43
C ALA A 9 8.44 -20.62 7.97
N HIS A 10 9.33 -21.39 8.59
CA HIS A 10 9.48 -21.41 10.06
C HIS A 10 9.96 -20.07 10.64
N LYS A 11 10.56 -19.19 9.83
CA LYS A 11 11.01 -17.86 10.26
C LYS A 11 9.95 -16.77 10.04
N MET A 12 8.82 -17.08 9.41
CA MET A 12 7.76 -16.11 9.15
C MET A 12 6.89 -15.95 10.39
N ASN A 13 6.97 -14.79 11.04
CA ASN A 13 6.14 -14.44 12.19
C ASN A 13 5.11 -13.38 11.82
N PRO A 14 3.92 -13.38 12.46
CA PRO A 14 2.95 -12.31 12.29
C PRO A 14 3.50 -10.98 12.83
N SER A 15 3.16 -9.88 12.18
CA SER A 15 3.47 -8.54 12.68
C SER A 15 2.47 -8.16 13.77
N VAL A 16 2.95 -7.98 15.01
CA VAL A 16 2.12 -7.56 16.14
C VAL A 16 1.43 -6.22 15.86
N ILE A 17 2.10 -5.29 15.17
CA ILE A 17 1.52 -4.00 14.76
C ILE A 17 0.31 -4.21 13.84
N ARG A 18 0.40 -5.14 12.87
CA ARG A 18 -0.74 -5.45 11.99
C ARG A 18 -1.92 -6.06 12.75
N GLU A 19 -1.68 -6.87 13.78
CA GLU A 19 -2.76 -7.43 14.61
C GLU A 19 -3.46 -6.35 15.45
N ILE A 20 -2.70 -5.38 15.97
CA ILE A 20 -3.27 -4.23 16.69
C ILE A 20 -4.15 -3.40 15.73
N LEU A 21 -3.69 -3.11 14.52
CA LEU A 21 -4.43 -2.31 13.54
C LEU A 21 -5.84 -2.87 13.25
N LYS A 22 -5.99 -4.21 13.15
CA LYS A 22 -7.30 -4.87 12.97
C LYS A 22 -8.31 -4.54 14.09
N VAL A 23 -7.82 -4.30 15.30
CA VAL A 23 -8.67 -3.94 16.44
C VAL A 23 -8.98 -2.44 16.42
N THR A 24 -8.04 -1.61 15.98
CA THR A 24 -8.20 -0.16 15.94
C THR A 24 -9.25 0.33 14.94
N GLU A 25 -9.56 -0.48 13.93
CA GLU A 25 -10.61 -0.20 12.94
C GLU A 25 -12.03 -0.55 13.44
N LYS A 26 -12.16 -1.18 14.62
CA LYS A 26 -13.48 -1.53 15.16
C LYS A 26 -14.23 -0.29 15.64
N PRO A 27 -15.54 -0.15 15.30
CA PRO A 27 -16.36 0.93 15.83
C PRO A 27 -16.30 1.02 17.35
N GLY A 28 -16.14 2.24 17.89
CA GLY A 28 -16.07 2.50 19.33
C GLY A 28 -14.67 2.44 19.95
N ILE A 29 -13.63 2.10 19.17
CA ILE A 29 -12.24 2.15 19.64
C ILE A 29 -11.63 3.52 19.38
N ILE A 30 -11.03 4.13 20.42
CA ILE A 30 -10.15 5.29 20.28
C ILE A 30 -8.71 4.77 20.24
N SER A 31 -8.09 4.81 19.06
CA SER A 31 -6.74 4.28 18.84
C SER A 31 -5.69 5.38 18.84
N PHE A 32 -4.68 5.23 19.71
CA PHE A 32 -3.41 5.98 19.65
C PHE A 32 -2.27 5.15 19.06
N ALA A 33 -2.53 3.90 18.64
CA ALA A 33 -1.51 2.92 18.29
C ALA A 33 -1.13 2.93 16.79
N GLY A 34 -1.97 3.52 15.93
CA GLY A 34 -1.93 3.24 14.49
C GLY A 34 -0.82 3.92 13.69
N GLY A 35 -0.27 5.06 14.14
CA GLY A 35 0.65 5.86 13.32
C GLY A 35 0.09 6.23 11.93
N LEU A 36 -1.23 6.09 11.74
CA LEU A 36 -1.91 6.26 10.46
C LEU A 36 -2.11 7.76 10.22
N PRO A 37 -1.76 8.27 9.02
CA PRO A 37 -2.10 9.64 8.66
C PRO A 37 -3.62 9.83 8.65
N SER A 38 -4.08 11.03 8.98
CA SER A 38 -5.51 11.33 9.01
C SER A 38 -6.12 11.22 7.60
N PRO A 39 -7.19 10.43 7.39
CA PRO A 39 -7.85 10.35 6.09
C PRO A 39 -8.34 11.69 5.55
N LYS A 40 -8.67 12.63 6.46
CA LYS A 40 -9.10 13.99 6.10
C LYS A 40 -7.99 14.84 5.48
N THR A 41 -6.73 14.44 5.65
CA THR A 41 -5.58 15.15 5.08
C THR A 41 -5.18 14.61 3.71
N PHE A 42 -5.82 13.55 3.22
CA PHE A 42 -5.49 13.01 1.90
C PHE A 42 -5.98 13.96 0.80
N PRO A 43 -5.11 14.37 -0.14
CA PRO A 43 -5.46 15.32 -1.19
C PRO A 43 -6.20 14.63 -2.34
N VAL A 44 -7.41 14.13 -2.06
CA VAL A 44 -8.20 13.29 -2.99
C VAL A 44 -8.37 13.94 -4.35
N SER A 45 -8.75 15.22 -4.40
CA SER A 45 -8.95 15.94 -5.66
C SER A 45 -7.68 16.07 -6.50
N ALA A 46 -6.52 16.27 -5.85
CA ALA A 46 -5.24 16.37 -6.55
C ALA A 46 -4.83 15.02 -7.15
N PHE A 47 -5.05 13.92 -6.41
CA PHE A 47 -4.82 12.56 -6.93
C PHE A 47 -5.73 12.23 -8.10
N THR A 48 -7.03 12.57 -8.02
CA THR A 48 -7.96 12.38 -9.14
C THR A 48 -7.46 13.06 -10.41
N ALA A 49 -7.11 14.35 -10.33
CA ALA A 49 -6.60 15.10 -11.47
C ALA A 49 -5.28 14.53 -12.03
N ALA A 50 -4.37 14.08 -11.15
CA ALA A 50 -3.13 13.46 -11.56
C ALA A 50 -3.35 12.12 -12.28
N CYS A 51 -4.23 11.27 -11.77
CA CYS A 51 -4.59 10.00 -12.41
C CYS A 51 -5.24 10.21 -13.78
N GLU A 52 -6.19 11.15 -13.89
CA GLU A 52 -6.82 11.49 -15.17
C GLU A 52 -5.79 11.95 -16.20
N LYS A 53 -4.86 12.82 -15.79
CA LYS A 53 -3.78 13.31 -16.66
C LYS A 53 -2.93 12.16 -17.20
N VAL A 54 -2.44 11.29 -16.32
CA VAL A 54 -1.60 10.14 -16.71
C VAL A 54 -2.34 9.22 -17.67
N LEU A 55 -3.60 8.89 -17.38
CA LEU A 55 -4.40 8.01 -18.25
C LEU A 55 -4.66 8.63 -19.63
N ARG A 56 -4.81 9.96 -19.71
CA ARG A 56 -5.04 10.66 -20.97
C ARG A 56 -3.78 10.81 -21.81
N GLU A 57 -2.64 11.08 -21.17
CA GLU A 57 -1.39 11.39 -21.86
C GLU A 57 -0.58 10.12 -22.17
N ASP A 58 -0.56 9.14 -21.27
CA ASP A 58 0.28 7.94 -21.39
C ASP A 58 -0.38 6.68 -20.79
N GLY A 59 -1.69 6.52 -21.00
CA GLY A 59 -2.46 5.45 -20.38
C GLY A 59 -2.00 4.03 -20.74
N HIS A 60 -1.51 3.81 -21.97
CA HIS A 60 -1.03 2.48 -22.39
C HIS A 60 0.24 2.07 -21.64
N ALA A 61 1.21 2.98 -21.49
CA ALA A 61 2.41 2.68 -20.71
C ALA A 61 2.10 2.54 -19.22
N ALA A 62 1.21 3.39 -18.68
CA ALA A 62 0.78 3.33 -17.29
C ALA A 62 0.09 2.01 -16.90
N LEU A 63 -0.56 1.34 -17.86
CA LEU A 63 -1.27 0.07 -17.66
C LEU A 63 -0.48 -1.16 -18.12
N GLN A 64 0.70 -0.99 -18.69
CA GLN A 64 1.55 -2.09 -19.19
C GLN A 64 2.59 -2.50 -18.14
N TYR A 65 3.11 -3.72 -18.29
CA TYR A 65 4.32 -4.13 -17.58
C TYR A 65 5.46 -3.14 -17.79
N ALA A 66 6.20 -2.88 -16.72
CA ALA A 66 7.33 -1.97 -16.69
C ALA A 66 8.56 -2.62 -16.04
N ALA A 67 9.69 -1.94 -16.14
CA ALA A 67 10.94 -2.37 -15.53
C ALA A 67 10.82 -2.43 -13.99
N SER A 68 11.44 -3.43 -13.37
CA SER A 68 11.38 -3.67 -11.91
C SER A 68 11.97 -2.52 -11.09
N GLU A 69 12.86 -1.75 -11.69
CA GLU A 69 13.50 -0.59 -11.08
C GLU A 69 12.52 0.56 -10.80
N GLY A 70 11.37 0.59 -11.48
CA GLY A 70 10.33 1.61 -11.32
C GLY A 70 10.40 2.76 -12.33
N PHE A 71 9.44 3.67 -12.25
CA PHE A 71 9.29 4.79 -13.19
C PHE A 71 10.44 5.80 -13.04
N ALA A 72 11.22 6.00 -14.11
CA ALA A 72 12.48 6.75 -14.08
C ALA A 72 12.32 8.18 -13.54
N ALA A 73 11.29 8.91 -13.98
CA ALA A 73 11.07 10.29 -13.57
C ALA A 73 10.82 10.46 -12.06
N LEU A 74 10.37 9.40 -11.34
CA LEU A 74 10.25 9.44 -9.88
C LEU A 74 11.55 9.11 -9.15
N ARG A 75 12.50 8.45 -9.83
CA ARG A 75 13.81 8.08 -9.27
C ARG A 75 14.85 9.19 -9.42
N GLU A 76 14.66 10.06 -10.40
CA GLU A 76 15.58 11.14 -10.77
C GLU A 76 15.15 12.52 -10.25
N MET A 77 14.07 12.59 -9.45
CA MET A 77 13.68 13.79 -8.69
C MET A 77 14.65 14.12 -7.57
#